data_AF-A0A358Y377-F1
#
_entry.id   AF-A0A358Y377-F1
#
_cell.length_a   1.000
_cell.length_b   1.000
_cell.length_c   1.000
_cell.angle_alpha   90.00
_cell.angle_beta   90.00
_cell.angle_gamma   90.00
#
_symmetry.space_group_name_H-M   'P 1'
#
loop_
_entity.id
_entity.type
_entity.pdbx_description
1 polymer ?
#
loop_
_entity_poly.entity_id
_entity_poly.type
_entity_poly.pdbx_seq_one_letter_code
_entity_poly.pdbx_strand_id
1 'polypeptide(L)'
;MISLVLSILTSVCIFLLFKLFGKYRVDTFQAIVFNYFTALICGLVFFGHEWDNTAFSNTSWVPSVFICAVLFISIFALMGISSLKNGIGDTSIAAKMSMALSMALMIVLYNEPFSTVKLIGIILALIG
;
A
#
# COMPACT_ATOMS: atom_id res chain seq x y z
N MET A 1 15.65 2.13 12.24
CA MET A 1 15.47 0.68 12.49
C MET A 1 14.12 0.36 13.11
N ILE A 2 13.69 1.08 14.15
CA ILE A 2 12.37 0.88 14.79
C ILE A 2 11.20 1.00 13.78
N SER A 3 11.23 1.99 12.89
CA SER A 3 10.24 2.21 11.83
C SER A 3 10.11 1.03 10.86
N LEU A 4 11.23 0.37 10.53
CA LEU A 4 11.23 -0.82 9.67
C LEU A 4 10.53 -2.00 10.36
N VAL A 5 10.84 -2.23 11.64
CA VAL A 5 10.22 -3.30 12.42
C VAL A 5 8.72 -3.06 12.56
N LEU A 6 8.30 -1.83 12.91
CA LEU A 6 6.89 -1.49 12.96
C LEU A 6 6.21 -1.69 11.60
N SER A 7 6.83 -1.24 10.51
CA SER A 7 6.28 -1.40 9.15
C SER A 7 6.04 -2.87 8.79
N ILE A 8 6.99 -3.77 9.11
CA ILE A 8 6.85 -5.21 8.90
C ILE A 8 5.70 -5.76 9.73
N LEU A 9 5.65 -5.44 11.03
CA LEU A 9 4.60 -5.91 11.93
C LEU A 9 3.22 -5.43 11.47
N THR A 10 3.07 -4.15 11.14
CA THR A 10 1.81 -3.60 10.65
C THR A 10 1.38 -4.21 9.33
N SER A 11 2.31 -4.48 8.42
CA SER A 11 2.02 -5.13 7.15
C SER A 11 1.45 -6.53 7.35
N VAL A 12 2.03 -7.31 8.27
CA VAL A 12 1.49 -8.64 8.64
C VAL A 12 0.12 -8.53 9.31
N CYS A 13 -0.06 -7.55 10.21
CA CYS A 13 -1.34 -7.32 10.89
C CYS A 13 -2.49 -7.01 9.93
N ILE A 14 -2.26 -6.29 8.83
CA ILE A 14 -3.29 -5.99 7.83
C ILE A 14 -3.87 -7.28 7.23
N PHE A 15 -3.02 -8.23 6.83
CA PHE A 15 -3.50 -9.49 6.28
C PHE A 15 -4.24 -10.34 7.32
N LEU A 16 -3.77 -10.33 8.58
CA LEU A 16 -4.46 -10.99 9.68
C LEU A 16 -5.87 -10.40 9.89
N LEU A 17 -6.01 -9.07 9.84
CA LEU A 17 -7.29 -8.39 9.94
C LEU A 17 -8.26 -8.82 8.83
N PHE A 18 -7.81 -8.88 7.57
CA PHE A 18 -8.69 -9.35 6.48
C PHE A 18 -9.22 -10.77 6.71
N LYS A 19 -8.39 -11.69 7.21
CA LYS A 19 -8.86 -13.03 7.58
C LYS A 19 -9.85 -13.00 8.74
N LEU A 20 -9.61 -12.15 9.73
CA LEU A 20 -10.55 -11.97 10.84
C LEU A 20 -11.87 -11.35 10.37
N PHE A 21 -11.87 -10.46 9.37
CA PHE A 21 -13.11 -9.95 8.78
C PHE A 21 -13.95 -11.08 8.21
N GLY A 22 -13.34 -12.03 7.50
CA GLY A 22 -14.03 -13.24 7.04
C GLY A 22 -14.59 -14.09 8.19
N LYS A 23 -13.79 -14.30 9.24
CA LYS A 23 -14.19 -15.07 10.42
C LYS A 23 -15.37 -14.44 11.17
N TYR A 24 -15.35 -13.13 11.36
CA TYR A 24 -16.36 -12.37 12.11
C TYR A 24 -17.46 -11.79 11.22
N ARG A 25 -17.46 -12.10 9.91
CA ARG A 25 -18.42 -11.59 8.91
C ARG A 25 -18.50 -10.06 8.87
N VAL A 26 -17.36 -9.41 9.04
CA VAL A 26 -17.23 -7.96 8.89
C VAL A 26 -17.19 -7.65 7.40
N ASP A 27 -17.98 -6.66 6.96
CA ASP A 27 -17.91 -6.17 5.59
C ASP A 27 -16.56 -5.51 5.33
N THR A 28 -15.82 -6.05 4.37
CA THR A 28 -14.44 -5.63 4.09
C THR A 28 -14.39 -4.23 3.51
N PHE A 29 -15.39 -3.83 2.72
CA PHE A 29 -15.43 -2.50 2.12
C PHE A 29 -15.69 -1.43 3.18
N GLN A 30 -16.65 -1.65 4.08
CA GLN A 30 -16.91 -0.76 5.22
C GLN A 30 -15.66 -0.64 6.12
N ALA A 31 -14.98 -1.74 6.41
CA ALA A 31 -13.74 -1.71 7.19
C ALA A 31 -12.65 -0.84 6.52
N ILE A 32 -12.52 -0.92 5.19
CA ILE A 32 -11.61 -0.05 4.43
C ILE A 32 -12.06 1.41 4.53
N VAL A 33 -13.35 1.72 4.37
CA VAL A 33 -13.85 3.10 4.52
C VAL A 33 -13.50 3.68 5.91
N PHE A 34 -13.74 2.93 6.99
CA PHE A 34 -13.36 3.34 8.34
C PHE A 34 -11.84 3.48 8.53
N ASN A 35 -11.04 2.65 7.87
CA ASN A 35 -9.59 2.79 7.87
C ASN A 35 -9.14 4.14 7.29
N TYR A 36 -9.77 4.63 6.22
CA TYR A 36 -9.43 5.93 5.64
C TYR A 36 -9.86 7.11 6.51
N PHE A 37 -11.01 7.02 7.19
CA PHE A 37 -11.36 8.01 8.21
C PHE A 37 -10.33 8.03 9.34
N THR A 38 -9.86 6.86 9.78
CA THR A 38 -8.81 6.75 10.78
C THR A 38 -7.51 7.38 10.28
N ALA A 39 -7.11 7.10 9.04
CA ALA A 39 -5.92 7.68 8.42
C ALA A 39 -6.01 9.21 8.30
N LEU A 40 -7.18 9.75 7.92
CA LEU A 40 -7.44 11.19 7.89
C LEU A 40 -7.27 11.82 9.28
N ILE A 41 -7.90 11.23 10.30
CA ILE A 41 -7.80 11.73 11.68
C ILE A 41 -6.35 11.68 12.15
N CYS A 42 -5.64 10.56 11.95
CA CYS A 42 -4.22 10.46 12.28
C CYS A 42 -3.39 11.50 11.53
N GLY A 43 -3.65 11.69 10.24
CA GLY A 43 -2.99 12.70 9.41
C GLY A 43 -3.15 14.11 9.98
N LEU A 44 -4.38 14.49 10.34
CA LEU A 44 -4.66 15.79 10.96
C LEU A 44 -4.02 15.93 12.34
N VAL A 45 -4.07 14.90 13.17
CA VAL A 45 -3.51 14.92 14.53
C VAL A 45 -1.98 15.04 14.52
N PHE A 46 -1.31 14.29 13.66
CA PHE A 46 0.16 14.25 13.63
C PHE A 46 0.78 15.33 12.73
N PHE A 47 0.15 15.65 11.60
CA PHE A 47 0.70 16.54 10.57
C PHE A 47 -0.12 17.81 10.33
N GLY A 48 -1.20 18.05 11.08
CA GLY A 48 -2.03 19.25 10.91
C GLY A 48 -1.27 20.57 11.13
N HIS A 49 -0.16 20.54 11.88
CA HIS A 49 0.71 21.71 12.08
C HIS A 49 1.55 22.07 10.83
N GLU A 50 1.74 21.13 9.90
CA GLU A 50 2.44 21.34 8.63
C GLU A 50 1.49 21.83 7.52
N TRP A 51 0.24 22.14 7.86
CA TRP A 51 -0.75 22.60 6.90
C TRP A 51 -0.37 23.95 6.29
N ASP A 52 -0.20 23.96 4.97
CA ASP A 52 0.10 25.17 4.22
C ASP A 52 -1.17 25.73 3.56
N ASN A 53 -1.63 26.89 4.03
CA ASN A 53 -2.79 27.58 3.45
C ASN A 53 -2.56 28.02 2.01
N THR A 54 -1.31 28.16 1.56
CA THR A 54 -0.99 28.48 0.17
C THR A 54 -1.14 27.27 -0.76
N ALA A 55 -1.30 26.05 -0.24
CA ALA A 55 -1.51 24.84 -1.04
C ALA A 55 -2.77 24.90 -1.92
N PHE A 56 -3.76 25.74 -1.60
CA PHE A 56 -4.94 25.94 -2.45
C PHE A 56 -4.69 26.89 -3.63
N SER A 57 -3.62 27.67 -3.60
CA SER A 57 -3.26 28.55 -4.72
C SER A 57 -2.71 27.77 -5.92
N ASN A 58 -2.14 26.60 -5.67
CA ASN A 58 -1.63 25.69 -6.69
C ASN A 58 -2.31 24.32 -6.56
N THR A 59 -3.29 24.04 -7.42
CA THR A 59 -4.07 22.80 -7.40
C THR A 59 -3.48 21.67 -8.24
N SER A 60 -2.24 21.79 -8.72
CA SER A 60 -1.60 20.75 -9.55
C SER A 60 -1.46 19.39 -8.85
N TRP A 61 -1.52 19.35 -7.52
CA TRP A 61 -1.47 18.11 -6.73
C TRP A 61 -2.81 17.34 -6.68
N VAL A 62 -3.93 18.02 -6.95
CA VAL A 62 -5.28 17.45 -6.79
C VAL A 62 -5.50 16.22 -7.67
N PRO A 63 -5.15 16.21 -8.98
CA PRO A 63 -5.31 15.02 -9.82
C PRO A 63 -4.53 13.82 -9.29
N SER A 64 -3.29 14.03 -8.82
CA SER A 64 -2.47 12.96 -8.25
C SER A 64 -3.11 12.35 -6.99
N VAL A 65 -3.68 13.18 -6.10
CA VAL A 65 -4.38 12.70 -4.91
C VAL A 65 -5.62 11.87 -5.26
N PHE A 66 -6.40 12.30 -6.26
CA PHE A 66 -7.56 11.52 -6.72
C PHE A 66 -7.16 10.17 -7.30
N ILE A 67 -6.13 10.13 -8.16
CA ILE A 67 -5.61 8.90 -8.74
C ILE A 67 -5.11 7.97 -7.62
N CYS A 68 -4.32 8.50 -6.70
CA CYS A 68 -3.85 7.75 -5.54
C CYS A 68 -5.01 7.19 -4.74
N ALA A 69 -6.02 7.99 -4.37
CA ALA A 69 -7.17 7.54 -3.58
C ALA A 69 -7.90 6.36 -4.24
N VAL A 70 -8.16 6.45 -5.55
CA VAL A 70 -8.82 5.37 -6.31
C VAL A 70 -7.97 4.11 -6.31
N LEU A 71 -6.67 4.22 -6.61
CA LEU A 71 -5.76 3.06 -6.64
C LEU A 71 -5.64 2.41 -5.27
N PHE A 72 -5.53 3.21 -4.21
CA PHE A 72 -5.30 2.74 -2.86
C PHE A 72 -6.54 1.98 -2.34
N ILE A 73 -7.75 2.51 -2.53
CA ILE A 73 -8.99 1.80 -2.18
C ILE A 73 -9.13 0.51 -2.99
N SER A 74 -8.84 0.57 -4.30
CA SER A 74 -8.93 -0.59 -5.19
C SER A 74 -7.99 -1.72 -4.76
N ILE A 75 -6.73 -1.39 -4.45
CA ILE A 75 -5.74 -2.37 -3.99
C ILE A 75 -6.13 -2.98 -2.65
N PHE A 76 -6.62 -2.18 -1.69
CA PHE A 76 -7.09 -2.71 -0.40
C PHE A 76 -8.31 -3.64 -0.58
N ALA A 77 -9.25 -3.29 -1.44
CA ALA A 77 -10.40 -4.13 -1.74
C ALA A 77 -9.96 -5.45 -2.40
N LEU A 78 -9.05 -5.40 -3.37
CA LEU A 78 -8.48 -6.59 -4.02
C LEU A 78 -7.72 -7.48 -3.03
N MET A 79 -6.91 -6.89 -2.15
CA MET A 79 -6.21 -7.62 -1.10
C MET A 79 -7.18 -8.30 -0.13
N GLY A 80 -8.25 -7.62 0.27
CA GLY A 80 -9.29 -8.19 1.12
C GLY A 80 -10.00 -9.37 0.47
N ILE A 81 -10.46 -9.21 -0.78
CA ILE A 81 -11.12 -10.27 -1.55
C ILE A 81 -10.18 -11.46 -1.75
N SER A 82 -8.93 -11.20 -2.14
CA SER A 82 -7.92 -12.24 -2.35
C SER A 82 -7.60 -12.98 -1.06
N SER A 83 -7.44 -12.26 0.06
CA SER A 83 -7.14 -12.88 1.37
C SER A 83 -8.26 -13.80 1.85
N LEU A 84 -9.51 -13.47 1.50
CA LEU A 84 -10.68 -14.27 1.84
C LEU A 84 -10.85 -15.49 0.92
N LYS A 85 -10.57 -15.35 -0.39
CA LYS A 85 -10.76 -16.42 -1.38
C LYS A 85 -9.58 -17.38 -1.51
N ASN A 86 -8.36 -16.84 -1.52
CA ASN A 86 -7.11 -17.57 -1.76
C ASN A 86 -6.30 -17.77 -0.47
N GLY A 87 -6.70 -17.09 0.62
CA GLY A 87 -5.98 -17.13 1.89
C GLY A 87 -4.85 -16.10 1.98
N ILE A 88 -4.41 -15.81 3.20
CA ILE A 88 -3.38 -14.80 3.46
C ILE A 88 -2.04 -15.13 2.79
N GLY A 89 -1.66 -16.41 2.73
CA GLY A 89 -0.35 -16.85 2.21
C GLY A 89 -0.14 -16.35 0.79
N ASP A 90 -1.00 -16.80 -0.13
CA ASP A 90 -0.92 -16.49 -1.55
C ASP A 90 -1.10 -14.99 -1.81
N THR A 91 -2.03 -14.32 -1.12
CA THR A 91 -2.21 -12.88 -1.26
C THR A 91 -0.98 -12.10 -0.79
N SER A 92 -0.34 -12.53 0.30
CA SER A 92 0.86 -11.85 0.81
C SER A 92 2.07 -12.04 -0.10
N ILE A 93 2.19 -13.20 -0.76
CA ILE A 93 3.24 -13.46 -1.76
C ILE A 93 3.01 -12.55 -2.97
N ALA A 94 1.80 -12.54 -3.54
CA ALA A 94 1.47 -11.66 -4.66
C ALA A 94 1.70 -10.18 -4.34
N ALA A 95 1.35 -9.73 -3.13
CA ALA A 95 1.60 -8.37 -2.68
C ALA A 95 3.10 -8.05 -2.58
N LYS A 96 3.93 -8.99 -2.12
CA LYS A 96 5.40 -8.82 -2.08
C LYS A 96 6.02 -8.78 -3.48
N MET A 97 5.54 -9.61 -4.40
CA MET A 97 5.99 -9.61 -5.80
C MET A 97 5.72 -8.27 -6.50
N SER A 98 4.72 -7.51 -6.06
CA SER A 98 4.48 -6.14 -6.56
C SER A 98 5.70 -5.23 -6.40
N MET A 99 6.56 -5.44 -5.39
CA MET A 99 7.78 -4.64 -5.22
C MET A 99 8.73 -4.81 -6.40
N ALA A 100 8.90 -6.03 -6.91
CA ALA A 100 9.73 -6.30 -8.08
C ALA A 100 9.19 -5.58 -9.33
N LEU A 101 7.87 -5.57 -9.50
CA LEU A 101 7.20 -4.84 -10.59
C LEU A 101 7.41 -3.32 -10.46
N SER A 102 7.20 -2.76 -9.27
CA SER A 102 7.43 -1.32 -9.02
C SER A 102 8.88 -0.92 -9.30
N MET A 103 9.85 -1.77 -8.93
CA MET A 103 11.26 -1.52 -9.21
C MET A 103 11.58 -1.60 -10.71
N ALA A 104 11.01 -2.57 -11.43
CA ALA A 104 11.15 -2.67 -12.88
C ALA A 104 10.59 -1.42 -13.59
N LEU A 105 9.39 -0.97 -13.20
CA LEU A 105 8.77 0.24 -13.72
C LEU A 105 9.60 1.49 -13.40
N MET A 106 10.15 1.61 -12.19
CA MET A 106 11.03 2.72 -11.83
C MET A 106 12.25 2.77 -12.76
N ILE A 107 12.89 1.62 -13.02
CA ILE A 107 14.08 1.58 -13.88
C ILE A 107 13.76 2.09 -15.29
N VAL A 108 12.64 1.65 -15.85
CA VAL A 108 12.20 2.04 -17.21
C VAL A 108 11.76 3.50 -17.27
N LEU A 109 10.90 3.94 -16.35
CA LEU A 109 10.31 5.28 -16.38
C LEU A 109 11.32 6.39 -16.06
N TYR A 110 12.26 6.13 -15.15
CA TYR A 110 13.28 7.10 -14.75
C TYR A 110 14.59 6.95 -15.53
N ASN A 111 14.66 6.06 -16.53
CA ASN A 111 15.87 5.75 -17.30
C ASN A 111 17.09 5.49 -16.39
N GLU A 112 16.85 4.82 -15.26
CA GLU A 112 17.89 4.52 -14.28
C GLU A 112 18.89 3.52 -14.89
N PRO A 113 20.20 3.68 -14.62
CA PRO A 113 21.21 2.80 -15.18
C PRO A 113 20.98 1.37 -14.71
N PHE A 114 20.94 0.47 -15.70
CA PHE A 114 20.78 -0.96 -15.47
C PHE A 114 22.09 -1.52 -14.90
N SER A 115 22.03 -2.10 -13.70
CA SER A 115 23.18 -2.77 -13.08
C SER A 115 22.87 -4.23 -12.84
N THR A 116 23.90 -5.07 -12.91
CA THR A 116 23.79 -6.51 -12.65
C THR A 116 23.20 -6.80 -11.27
N VAL A 117 23.51 -5.95 -10.28
CA VAL A 117 22.97 -6.04 -8.91
C VAL A 117 21.46 -5.79 -8.88
N LYS A 118 20.95 -4.79 -9.61
CA LYS A 118 19.51 -4.52 -9.72
C LYS A 118 18.78 -5.69 -10.38
N LEU A 119 19.36 -6.26 -11.45
CA LEU A 119 18.78 -7.41 -12.14
C LEU A 119 18.71 -8.65 -11.24
N ILE A 120 19.80 -8.98 -10.53
CA ILE A 120 19.82 -10.09 -9.58
C ILE A 120 18.78 -9.87 -8.47
N GLY A 121 18.69 -8.65 -7.94
CA GLY A 121 17.69 -8.30 -6.92
C GLY A 121 16.25 -8.53 -7.38
N ILE A 122 15.91 -8.12 -8.60
CA ILE A 122 14.57 -8.35 -9.18
C ILE A 122 14.31 -9.85 -9.38
N ILE A 123 15.29 -10.59 -9.90
CA ILE A 123 15.15 -12.04 -10.12
C ILE A 123 14.93 -12.76 -8.79
N LEU A 124 15.73 -12.45 -7.76
CA LEU A 124 15.58 -13.04 -6.43
C LEU A 124 14.21 -12.69 -5.81
N ALA A 125 13.73 -11.46 -5.99
CA ALA A 125 12.42 -11.03 -5.49
C ALA A 125 11.23 -11.71 -6.21
N LEU A 126 11.42 -12.20 -7.44
CA LEU A 126 10.40 -12.94 -8.19
C LEU A 126 10.42 -14.44 -7.89
N ILE A 127 11.57 -15.00 -7.51
CA ILE A 127 11.73 -16.43 -7.20
C ILE A 127 11.38 -16.73 -5.73
N GLY A 128 11.65 -15.80 -4.81
CA GLY A 128 11.39 -15.94 -3.38
C GLY A 128 9.94 -15.69 -3.00
#